data_AF-A0A1Q8LFI0-F1
#
_entry.id   AF-A0A1Q8LFI0-F1
#
_cell.length_a   1.000
_cell.length_b   1.000
_cell.length_c   1.000
_cell.angle_alpha   90.00
_cell.angle_beta   90.00
_cell.angle_gamma   90.00
#
_symmetry.space_group_name_H-M   'P 1'
#
loop_
_entity.id
_entity.type
_entity.pdbx_description
1 polymer ?
#
loop_
_entity_poly.entity_id
_entity_poly.type
_entity_poly.pdbx_seq_one_letter_code
_entity_poly.pdbx_strand_id
1 'polypeptide(L)'
;MRHHRGHSLRELRRALSAAWRHLTQSRGWKRWKTDLDMDYVRGVEGTHTDLNGWHLHIHALLIFPTDVSAEIPALTCEVYTRWAAGLAKKGMSATAEHGIDVRVGNGAVEKMGKYISKLAFETAGGRWKRGKRGSRTPFQILADAIDTGNERDVALWQEWEQGSHGMQQLVWSNGLKQRCGVTEVKDEEIAEEDGGGELAGVLPARSWKKIYPVAEDLIIATRHGGVPAARAWLDARGLAFEFEADTTERAVQLDPGDAPFAWLKAALAAEDPEQRRERRRSYYRPATAL
;
A
#
# COMPACT_ATOMS: atom_id res chain seq x y z
N MET A 1 -6.80 15.05 7.70
CA MET A 1 -5.93 16.24 7.90
C MET A 1 -6.25 17.24 6.80
N ARG A 2 -6.63 18.48 7.13
CA ARG A 2 -6.87 19.51 6.11
C ARG A 2 -5.56 19.92 5.45
N HIS A 3 -5.59 20.04 4.13
CA HIS A 3 -4.45 20.43 3.29
C HIS A 3 -4.96 21.06 1.99
N HIS A 4 -4.05 21.65 1.24
CA HIS A 4 -4.28 22.18 -0.10
C HIS A 4 -3.00 21.99 -0.91
N ARG A 5 -3.06 22.31 -2.21
CA ARG A 5 -1.96 22.09 -3.17
C ARG A 5 -0.63 22.79 -2.87
N GLY A 6 -0.63 23.71 -1.90
CA GLY A 6 0.55 24.47 -1.50
C GLY A 6 1.36 23.78 -0.41
N HIS A 7 0.83 22.73 0.21
CA HIS A 7 1.59 21.93 1.17
C HIS A 7 2.42 20.88 0.45
N SER A 8 3.71 20.84 0.75
CA SER A 8 4.60 19.80 0.31
C SER A 8 4.30 18.47 1.01
N LEU A 9 4.67 17.36 0.37
CA LEU A 9 4.58 16.03 0.97
C LEU A 9 5.30 15.95 2.32
N ARG A 10 6.45 16.63 2.45
CA ARG A 10 7.25 16.64 3.68
C ARG A 10 6.53 17.31 4.84
N GLU A 11 5.84 18.42 4.59
CA GLU A 11 5.02 19.10 5.60
C GLU A 11 3.87 18.20 6.05
N LEU A 12 3.15 17.62 5.10
CA LEU A 12 2.04 16.70 5.39
C LEU A 12 2.51 15.49 6.18
N ARG A 13 3.63 14.86 5.79
CA ARG A 13 4.19 13.70 6.51
C ARG A 13 4.57 14.06 7.94
N ARG A 14 5.20 15.22 8.15
CA ARG A 14 5.60 15.71 9.48
C ARG A 14 4.39 15.96 10.37
N ALA A 15 3.33 16.56 9.82
CA ALA A 15 2.08 16.77 10.54
C ALA A 15 1.37 15.46 10.87
N LEU A 16 1.22 14.57 9.89
CA LEU A 16 0.62 13.25 10.06
C LEU A 16 1.33 12.42 11.15
N SER A 17 2.67 12.37 11.09
CA SER A 17 3.49 11.62 12.04
C SER A 17 3.43 12.23 13.45
N ALA A 18 3.46 13.57 13.56
CA ALA A 18 3.35 14.26 14.83
C ALA A 18 1.97 14.04 15.47
N ALA A 19 0.90 14.07 14.67
CA ALA A 19 -0.46 13.84 15.13
C ALA A 19 -0.66 12.41 15.62
N TRP A 20 -0.20 11.42 14.84
CA TRP A 20 -0.23 10.01 15.25
C TRP A 20 0.54 9.77 16.55
N ARG A 21 1.77 10.30 16.64
CA ARG A 21 2.58 10.20 17.85
C ARG A 21 1.92 10.88 19.05
N HIS A 22 1.29 12.04 18.86
CA HIS A 22 0.62 12.75 19.93
C HIS A 22 -0.58 11.95 20.47
N LEU A 23 -1.34 11.31 19.57
CA LEU A 23 -2.40 10.37 19.92
C LEU A 23 -1.86 9.18 20.71
N THR A 24 -0.93 8.41 20.13
CA THR A 24 -0.52 7.11 20.71
C THR A 24 0.32 7.24 21.98
N GLN A 25 0.98 8.39 22.21
CA GLN A 25 1.70 8.66 23.45
C GLN A 25 0.82 9.24 24.57
N SER A 26 -0.43 9.59 24.28
CA SER A 26 -1.34 10.16 25.27
C SER A 26 -1.70 9.16 26.38
N ARG A 27 -1.96 9.68 27.59
CA ARG A 27 -2.43 8.86 28.72
C ARG A 27 -3.76 8.16 28.40
N GLY A 28 -4.68 8.86 27.72
CA GLY A 28 -5.97 8.32 27.31
C GLY A 28 -5.83 7.13 26.37
N TRP A 29 -4.98 7.25 25.34
CA TRP A 29 -4.69 6.13 24.43
C TRP A 29 -4.10 4.91 25.15
N LYS A 30 -3.12 5.14 26.02
CA LYS A 30 -2.50 4.05 26.81
C LYS A 30 -3.52 3.37 27.71
N ARG A 31 -4.40 4.14 28.36
CA ARG A 31 -5.49 3.60 29.17
C ARG A 31 -6.43 2.75 28.33
N TRP A 32 -6.92 3.25 27.19
CA TRP A 32 -7.76 2.46 26.27
C TRP A 32 -7.06 1.18 25.78
N LYS A 33 -5.75 1.24 25.52
CA LYS A 33 -4.95 0.04 25.21
C LYS A 33 -4.99 -1.00 26.33
N THR A 34 -4.86 -0.58 27.57
CA THR A 34 -4.89 -1.48 28.73
C THR A 34 -6.30 -1.97 29.03
N ASP A 35 -7.27 -1.07 29.16
CA ASP A 35 -8.62 -1.37 29.63
C ASP A 35 -9.40 -2.27 28.65
N LEU A 36 -9.14 -2.13 27.34
CA LEU A 36 -9.82 -2.89 26.29
C LEU A 36 -8.95 -3.95 25.63
N ASP A 37 -7.74 -4.21 26.14
CA ASP A 37 -6.72 -5.06 25.49
C ASP A 37 -6.60 -4.76 23.98
N MET A 38 -6.58 -3.46 23.65
CA MET A 38 -6.62 -3.00 22.28
C MET A 38 -5.26 -3.16 21.62
N ASP A 39 -5.26 -3.71 20.42
CA ASP A 39 -4.12 -3.68 19.51
C ASP A 39 -4.45 -2.92 18.23
N TYR A 40 -3.44 -2.63 17.43
CA TYR A 40 -3.66 -1.95 16.16
C TYR A 40 -2.65 -2.30 15.07
N VAL A 41 -3.11 -2.18 13.83
CA VAL A 41 -2.26 -2.09 12.64
C VAL A 41 -2.57 -0.77 11.96
N ARG A 42 -1.55 -0.02 11.56
CA ARG A 42 -1.74 1.25 10.86
C ARG A 42 -0.90 1.36 9.60
N GLY A 43 -1.55 1.71 8.50
CA GLY A 43 -0.94 2.02 7.21
C GLY A 43 -1.00 3.50 6.91
N VAL A 44 0.04 4.05 6.27
CA VAL A 44 -0.03 5.36 5.64
C VAL A 44 -0.41 5.16 4.17
N GLU A 45 -1.39 5.91 3.71
CA GLU A 45 -1.72 6.00 2.30
C GLU A 45 -1.46 7.42 1.81
N GLY A 46 -0.91 7.52 0.61
CA GLY A 46 -0.69 8.79 -0.06
C GLY A 46 -1.29 8.76 -1.47
N THR A 47 -1.99 9.82 -1.82
CA THR A 47 -2.42 10.08 -3.20
C THR A 47 -2.13 11.52 -3.60
N HIS A 48 -2.18 11.82 -4.88
CA HIS A 48 -2.03 13.18 -5.41
C HIS A 48 -3.15 13.50 -6.39
N THR A 49 -3.64 14.74 -6.34
CA THR A 49 -4.54 15.32 -7.35
C THR A 49 -4.00 16.66 -7.83
N ASP A 50 -4.28 17.03 -9.06
CA ASP A 50 -3.87 18.34 -9.59
C ASP A 50 -4.52 19.52 -8.86
N LEU A 51 -5.73 19.32 -8.33
CA LEU A 51 -6.48 20.35 -7.64
C LEU A 51 -5.98 20.59 -6.20
N ASN A 52 -5.76 19.53 -5.44
CA ASN A 52 -5.50 19.60 -4.00
C ASN A 52 -4.07 19.23 -3.60
N GLY A 53 -3.22 18.80 -4.54
CA GLY A 53 -1.87 18.32 -4.27
C GLY A 53 -1.87 16.94 -3.59
N TRP A 54 -0.87 16.73 -2.73
CA TRP A 54 -0.71 15.52 -1.93
C TRP A 54 -1.79 15.38 -0.86
N HIS A 55 -2.30 14.17 -0.72
CA HIS A 55 -3.30 13.75 0.25
C HIS A 55 -2.74 12.56 1.02
N LEU A 56 -2.32 12.80 2.27
CA LEU A 56 -1.87 11.76 3.18
C LEU A 56 -2.93 11.47 4.24
N HIS A 57 -3.21 10.19 4.47
CA HIS A 57 -4.05 9.74 5.58
C HIS A 57 -3.52 8.44 6.19
N ILE A 58 -3.97 8.16 7.41
CA ILE A 58 -3.69 6.91 8.12
C ILE A 58 -4.95 6.06 8.06
N HIS A 59 -4.80 4.83 7.62
CA HIS A 59 -5.74 3.76 7.90
C HIS A 59 -5.27 3.03 9.14
N ALA A 60 -6.07 3.04 10.21
CA ALA A 60 -5.78 2.32 11.44
C ALA A 60 -6.89 1.31 11.71
N LEU A 61 -6.52 0.03 11.79
CA LEU A 61 -7.38 -1.04 12.28
C LEU A 61 -7.12 -1.18 13.78
N LEU A 62 -8.15 -0.93 14.60
CA LEU A 62 -8.11 -1.21 16.03
C LEU A 62 -8.75 -2.58 16.27
N ILE A 63 -8.07 -3.42 17.04
CA ILE A 63 -8.42 -4.83 17.27
C ILE A 63 -8.68 -5.00 18.76
N PHE A 64 -9.81 -5.61 19.10
CA PHE A 64 -10.24 -5.85 20.47
C PHE A 64 -10.60 -7.33 20.61
N PRO A 65 -10.34 -7.97 21.76
CA PRO A 65 -10.71 -9.36 22.00
C PRO A 65 -12.22 -9.52 22.28
N THR A 66 -12.90 -8.45 22.66
CA THR A 66 -14.33 -8.44 23.02
C THR A 66 -15.09 -7.39 22.21
N ASP A 67 -16.42 -7.45 22.27
CA ASP A 67 -17.27 -6.36 21.80
C ASP A 67 -17.00 -5.10 22.63
N VAL A 68 -16.74 -3.99 21.95
CA VAL A 68 -16.46 -2.68 22.54
C VAL A 68 -17.38 -1.60 22.00
N SER A 69 -18.55 -1.99 21.46
CA SER A 69 -19.49 -1.09 20.79
C SER A 69 -19.93 0.08 21.68
N ALA A 70 -20.02 -0.13 23.00
CA ALA A 70 -20.40 0.91 23.97
C ALA A 70 -19.28 1.96 24.16
N GLU A 71 -18.03 1.58 23.97
CA GLU A 71 -16.84 2.41 24.18
C GLU A 71 -16.46 3.21 22.92
N ILE A 72 -16.89 2.76 21.73
CA ILE A 72 -16.55 3.40 20.45
C ILE A 72 -16.82 4.91 20.42
N PRO A 73 -17.95 5.45 20.91
CA PRO A 73 -18.17 6.89 20.90
C PRO A 73 -17.12 7.66 21.73
N ALA A 74 -16.80 7.17 22.92
CA ALA A 74 -15.82 7.80 23.80
C ALA A 74 -14.39 7.68 23.25
N LEU A 75 -14.04 6.52 22.71
CA LEU A 75 -12.76 6.30 22.05
C LEU A 75 -12.60 7.20 20.81
N THR A 76 -13.64 7.33 20.00
CA THR A 76 -13.66 8.20 18.81
C THR A 76 -13.41 9.65 19.19
N CYS A 77 -14.06 10.13 20.26
CA CYS A 77 -13.87 11.49 20.76
C CYS A 77 -12.42 11.73 21.24
N GLU A 78 -11.84 10.79 22.00
CA GLU A 78 -10.44 10.87 22.45
C GLU A 78 -9.48 10.87 21.25
N VAL A 79 -9.69 9.96 20.28
CA VAL A 79 -8.89 9.87 19.06
C VAL A 79 -8.91 11.18 18.28
N TYR A 80 -10.10 11.71 18.00
CA TYR A 80 -10.24 12.99 17.28
C TYR A 80 -9.55 14.12 18.03
N THR A 81 -9.81 14.25 19.33
CA THR A 81 -9.29 15.35 20.15
C THR A 81 -7.77 15.36 20.16
N ARG A 82 -7.14 14.20 20.36
CA ARG A 82 -5.67 14.09 20.37
C ARG A 82 -5.09 14.25 18.97
N TRP A 83 -5.73 13.68 17.95
CA TRP A 83 -5.30 13.84 16.57
C TRP A 83 -5.29 15.32 16.15
N ALA A 84 -6.40 16.03 16.38
CA ALA A 84 -6.53 17.45 16.06
C ALA A 84 -5.51 18.31 16.82
N ALA A 85 -5.32 18.06 18.13
CA ALA A 85 -4.31 18.76 18.92
C ALA A 85 -2.88 18.49 18.42
N GLY A 86 -2.61 17.27 17.94
CA GLY A 86 -1.33 16.91 17.37
C GLY A 86 -1.05 17.58 16.02
N LEU A 87 -2.08 17.71 15.17
CA LEU A 87 -2.00 18.48 13.93
C LEU A 87 -1.76 19.97 14.18
N ALA A 88 -2.43 20.54 15.19
CA ALA A 88 -2.31 21.97 15.53
C ALA A 88 -0.86 22.35 15.88
N LYS A 89 -0.10 21.45 16.50
CA LYS A 89 1.34 21.64 16.79
C LYS A 89 2.22 21.75 15.55
N LYS A 90 1.69 21.43 14.37
CA LYS A 90 2.36 21.53 13.06
C LYS A 90 1.66 22.51 12.13
N GLY A 91 0.82 23.41 12.67
CA GLY A 91 0.11 24.42 11.89
C GLY A 91 -1.01 23.85 11.02
N MET A 92 -1.43 22.60 11.26
CA MET A 92 -2.48 21.93 10.50
C MET A 92 -3.73 21.72 11.34
N SER A 93 -4.86 21.46 10.68
CA SER A 93 -6.15 21.26 11.34
C SER A 93 -6.90 20.06 10.79
N ALA A 94 -7.95 19.67 11.51
CA ALA A 94 -8.94 18.71 11.08
C ALA A 94 -10.31 19.20 11.56
N THR A 95 -11.36 18.88 10.81
CA THR A 95 -12.75 19.09 11.26
C THR A 95 -13.33 17.78 11.76
N ALA A 96 -14.29 17.81 12.67
CA ALA A 96 -14.93 16.60 13.18
C ALA A 96 -15.49 15.71 12.06
N GLU A 97 -16.10 16.33 11.05
CA GLU A 97 -16.70 15.64 9.89
C GLU A 97 -15.69 14.91 8.99
N HIS A 98 -14.45 15.42 8.87
CA HIS A 98 -13.47 14.96 7.87
C HIS A 98 -12.11 14.59 8.50
N GLY A 99 -12.04 14.60 9.82
CA GLY A 99 -10.81 14.44 10.59
C GLY A 99 -10.47 12.99 10.85
N ILE A 100 -11.51 12.22 11.20
CA ILE A 100 -11.47 10.78 11.40
C ILE A 100 -12.80 10.19 10.88
N ASP A 101 -12.75 8.99 10.30
CA ASP A 101 -13.92 8.19 9.95
C ASP A 101 -13.78 6.87 10.71
N VAL A 102 -14.64 6.65 11.70
CA VAL A 102 -14.61 5.44 12.54
C VAL A 102 -15.78 4.56 12.14
N ARG A 103 -15.48 3.30 11.80
CA ARG A 103 -16.46 2.30 11.44
C ARG A 103 -16.26 1.07 12.31
N VAL A 104 -17.34 0.60 12.92
CA VAL A 104 -17.34 -0.64 13.70
C VAL A 104 -17.64 -1.79 12.74
N GLY A 105 -16.72 -2.75 12.67
CA GLY A 105 -16.87 -3.94 11.87
C GLY A 105 -17.11 -5.15 12.77
N ASN A 106 -18.32 -5.71 12.75
CA ASN A 106 -18.60 -6.99 13.40
C ASN A 106 -18.31 -8.11 12.38
N GLY A 107 -17.21 -8.82 12.58
CA GLY A 107 -16.75 -9.82 11.60
C GLY A 107 -15.73 -10.77 12.18
N ALA A 108 -15.95 -12.07 11.96
CA ALA A 108 -15.01 -13.14 12.25
C ALA A 108 -13.60 -12.83 11.72
N VAL A 109 -12.60 -13.46 12.35
CA VAL A 109 -11.15 -13.35 12.08
C VAL A 109 -10.78 -13.27 10.58
N GLU A 110 -11.52 -13.95 9.69
CA GLU A 110 -11.36 -13.86 8.23
C GLU A 110 -11.55 -12.46 7.64
N LYS A 111 -12.52 -11.67 8.13
CA LYS A 111 -12.71 -10.28 7.66
C LYS A 111 -11.57 -9.37 8.13
N MET A 112 -10.99 -9.66 9.30
CA MET A 112 -9.81 -8.94 9.80
C MET A 112 -8.55 -9.30 8.98
N GLY A 113 -8.37 -10.58 8.64
CA GLY A 113 -7.32 -11.04 7.71
C GLY A 113 -7.42 -10.31 6.36
N LYS A 114 -8.60 -10.28 5.75
CA LYS A 114 -8.88 -9.51 4.52
C LYS A 114 -8.55 -8.02 4.65
N TYR A 115 -8.82 -7.41 5.80
CA TYR A 115 -8.57 -5.99 6.01
C TYR A 115 -7.08 -5.68 6.22
N ILE A 116 -6.37 -6.52 6.96
CA ILE A 116 -4.91 -6.44 7.15
C ILE A 116 -4.19 -6.68 5.83
N SER A 117 -4.60 -7.72 5.08
CA SER A 117 -4.11 -7.99 3.73
C SER A 117 -4.35 -6.79 2.82
N LYS A 118 -5.58 -6.26 2.77
CA LYS A 118 -5.90 -5.07 1.97
C LYS A 118 -5.10 -3.84 2.38
N LEU A 119 -4.89 -3.61 3.68
CA LEU A 119 -4.06 -2.52 4.19
C LEU A 119 -2.60 -2.70 3.75
N ALA A 120 -2.05 -3.90 3.90
CA ALA A 120 -0.71 -4.23 3.40
C ALA A 120 -0.61 -4.07 1.88
N PHE A 121 -1.63 -4.48 1.11
CA PHE A 121 -1.70 -4.34 -0.34
C PHE A 121 -1.93 -2.88 -0.79
N GLU A 122 -2.63 -2.04 -0.03
CA GLU A 122 -2.77 -0.60 -0.34
C GLU A 122 -1.46 0.13 -0.06
N THR A 123 -0.77 -0.27 1.01
CA THR A 123 0.51 0.27 1.43
C THR A 123 1.70 -0.20 0.57
N ALA A 124 1.70 -1.45 0.08
CA ALA A 124 2.78 -2.04 -0.72
C ALA A 124 2.44 -2.16 -2.23
N GLY A 125 1.16 -2.23 -2.58
CA GLY A 125 0.65 -2.63 -3.91
C GLY A 125 -0.21 -1.60 -4.63
N GLY A 126 -0.16 -0.32 -4.23
CA GLY A 126 -0.90 0.80 -4.86
C GLY A 126 -0.66 1.02 -6.37
N ARG A 127 0.06 0.12 -7.06
CA ARG A 127 0.37 0.14 -8.51
C ARG A 127 -0.86 0.14 -9.42
N TRP A 128 -2.04 -0.39 -9.01
CA TRP A 128 -3.13 -0.68 -9.97
C TRP A 128 -4.53 -0.15 -9.62
N LYS A 129 -4.80 0.34 -8.40
CA LYS A 129 -6.10 0.95 -8.08
C LYS A 129 -6.18 2.35 -8.67
N ARG A 130 -6.86 2.53 -9.80
CA ARG A 130 -7.12 3.87 -10.37
C ARG A 130 -7.87 4.71 -9.33
N GLY A 131 -7.24 5.78 -8.84
CA GLY A 131 -7.90 6.67 -7.89
C GLY A 131 -9.14 7.30 -8.51
N LYS A 132 -10.13 7.64 -7.66
CA LYS A 132 -11.36 8.29 -8.11
C LYS A 132 -11.07 9.76 -8.46
N ARG A 133 -11.77 10.32 -9.45
CA ARG A 133 -11.77 11.75 -9.79
C ARG A 133 -10.37 12.34 -10.04
N GLY A 134 -9.50 11.61 -10.74
CA GLY A 134 -8.15 12.08 -11.09
C GLY A 134 -7.11 11.98 -9.97
N SER A 135 -7.45 11.34 -8.84
CA SER A 135 -6.47 10.98 -7.81
C SER A 135 -5.55 9.86 -8.31
N ARG A 136 -4.25 10.00 -8.05
CA ARG A 136 -3.21 9.02 -8.43
C ARG A 136 -2.38 8.63 -7.21
N THR A 137 -2.07 7.34 -7.09
CA THR A 137 -1.07 6.87 -6.12
C THR A 137 0.34 7.23 -6.60
N PRO A 138 1.34 7.29 -5.71
CA PRO A 138 2.74 7.54 -6.09
C PRO A 138 3.26 6.59 -7.17
N PHE A 139 2.88 5.32 -7.12
CA PHE A 139 3.30 4.34 -8.12
C PHE A 139 2.55 4.48 -9.46
N GLN A 140 1.35 5.05 -9.46
CA GLN A 140 0.69 5.46 -10.70
C GLN A 140 1.39 6.66 -11.32
N ILE A 141 1.79 7.64 -10.49
CA ILE A 141 2.59 8.78 -10.95
C ILE A 141 3.91 8.31 -11.54
N LEU A 142 4.61 7.38 -10.89
CA LEU A 142 5.82 6.76 -11.46
C LEU A 142 5.52 6.05 -12.80
N ALA A 143 4.45 5.26 -12.84
CA ALA A 143 4.06 4.54 -14.05
C ALA A 143 3.68 5.49 -15.20
N ASP A 144 3.11 6.65 -14.91
CA ASP A 144 2.79 7.70 -15.89
C ASP A 144 4.05 8.48 -16.30
N ALA A 145 4.97 8.75 -15.37
CA ALA A 145 6.25 9.38 -15.64
C ALA A 145 7.13 8.54 -16.58
N ILE A 146 7.18 7.22 -16.35
CA ILE A 146 7.85 6.27 -17.24
C ILE A 146 7.16 6.21 -18.61
N ASP A 147 5.82 6.24 -18.65
CA ASP A 147 5.09 6.09 -19.91
C ASP A 147 5.18 7.34 -20.80
N THR A 148 5.06 8.53 -20.19
CA THR A 148 4.91 9.78 -20.91
C THR A 148 6.16 10.65 -20.92
N GLY A 149 7.11 10.42 -20.01
CA GLY A 149 8.25 11.31 -19.79
C GLY A 149 7.86 12.70 -19.30
N ASN A 150 6.60 12.92 -18.88
CA ASN A 150 6.12 14.24 -18.48
C ASN A 150 6.90 14.75 -17.26
N GLU A 151 7.55 15.91 -17.43
CA GLU A 151 8.38 16.55 -16.40
C GLU A 151 7.64 16.75 -15.08
N ARG A 152 6.33 17.01 -15.11
CA ARG A 152 5.50 17.17 -13.92
C ARG A 152 5.40 15.88 -13.12
N ASP A 153 5.19 14.75 -13.79
CA ASP A 153 5.07 13.45 -13.11
C ASP A 153 6.44 12.97 -12.60
N VAL A 154 7.52 13.28 -13.32
CA VAL A 154 8.89 13.07 -12.84
C VAL A 154 9.16 13.89 -11.57
N ALA A 155 8.78 15.18 -11.56
CA ALA A 155 8.94 16.04 -10.38
C ALA A 155 8.12 15.55 -9.17
N LEU A 156 6.87 15.12 -9.40
CA LEU A 156 6.03 14.53 -8.34
C LEU A 156 6.63 13.23 -7.80
N TRP A 157 7.21 12.39 -8.66
CA TRP A 157 7.91 11.19 -8.20
C TRP A 157 9.14 11.52 -7.36
N GLN A 158 9.94 12.50 -7.76
CA GLN A 158 11.09 12.98 -6.98
C GLN A 158 10.66 13.54 -5.62
N GLU A 159 9.56 14.30 -5.57
CA GLU A 159 8.99 14.77 -4.30
C GLU A 159 8.55 13.59 -3.43
N TRP A 160 7.91 12.57 -4.02
CA TRP A 160 7.54 11.37 -3.30
C TRP A 160 8.75 10.63 -2.72
N GLU A 161 9.77 10.37 -3.53
CA GLU A 161 11.00 9.69 -3.11
C GLU A 161 11.62 10.39 -1.90
N GLN A 162 11.88 11.70 -2.01
CA GLN A 162 12.51 12.48 -0.96
C GLN A 162 11.61 12.66 0.27
N GLY A 163 10.31 12.89 0.04
CA GLY A 163 9.34 13.18 1.09
C GLY A 163 8.92 11.94 1.87
N SER A 164 8.87 10.77 1.22
CA SER A 164 8.51 9.48 1.83
C SER A 164 9.69 8.70 2.40
N HIS A 165 10.94 9.09 2.11
CA HIS A 165 12.12 8.45 2.68
C HIS A 165 12.06 8.39 4.23
N GLY A 166 12.28 7.19 4.77
CA GLY A 166 12.17 6.89 6.21
C GLY A 166 10.74 6.90 6.77
N MET A 167 9.71 7.00 5.92
CA MET A 167 8.32 6.87 6.34
C MET A 167 7.98 5.41 6.58
N GLN A 168 7.67 5.06 7.82
CA GLN A 168 7.10 3.75 8.11
C GLN A 168 5.71 3.64 7.51
N GLN A 169 5.61 2.87 6.43
CA GLN A 169 4.39 2.70 5.65
C GLN A 169 3.37 1.82 6.39
N LEU A 170 3.79 0.73 7.03
CA LEU A 170 2.96 -0.15 7.86
C LEU A 170 3.57 -0.29 9.26
N VAL A 171 2.75 -0.19 10.31
CA VAL A 171 3.18 -0.40 11.71
C VAL A 171 2.17 -1.26 12.45
N TRP A 172 2.70 -2.19 13.24
CA TRP A 172 1.96 -3.05 14.15
C TRP A 172 2.17 -2.57 15.58
N SER A 173 1.16 -2.66 16.44
CA SER A 173 1.37 -2.47 17.87
C SER A 173 2.29 -3.55 18.45
N ASN A 174 3.05 -3.17 19.48
CA ASN A 174 3.96 -4.09 20.15
C ASN A 174 3.23 -5.34 20.64
N GLY A 175 3.79 -6.52 20.35
CA GLY A 175 3.22 -7.81 20.75
C GLY A 175 2.15 -8.39 19.81
N LEU A 176 1.58 -7.60 18.89
CA LEU A 176 0.51 -8.09 18.00
C LEU A 176 1.00 -9.20 17.06
N LYS A 177 2.18 -9.04 16.44
CA LYS A 177 2.76 -10.08 15.58
C LYS A 177 2.95 -11.41 16.32
N GLN A 178 3.51 -11.36 17.52
CA GLN A 178 3.69 -12.53 18.39
C GLN A 178 2.34 -13.19 18.73
N ARG A 179 1.33 -12.39 19.11
CA ARG A 179 -0.04 -12.87 19.36
C ARG A 179 -0.68 -13.54 18.15
N CYS A 180 -0.34 -13.09 16.94
CA CYS A 180 -0.80 -13.70 15.70
C CYS A 180 0.05 -14.90 15.25
N GLY A 181 1.08 -15.29 16.00
CA GLY A 181 2.02 -16.34 15.59
C GLY A 181 2.84 -15.98 14.35
N VAL A 182 2.99 -14.68 14.06
CA VAL A 182 3.84 -14.20 12.97
C VAL A 182 5.26 -14.05 13.52
N THR A 183 6.16 -14.91 13.05
CA THR A 183 7.59 -14.80 13.34
C THR A 183 8.13 -13.47 12.82
N GLU A 184 8.80 -12.70 13.68
CA GLU A 184 9.59 -11.56 13.22
C GLU A 184 10.86 -12.10 12.59
N VAL A 185 10.88 -12.17 11.26
CA VAL A 185 12.10 -12.39 10.49
C VAL A 185 12.82 -11.05 10.42
N LYS A 186 14.11 -11.01 10.77
CA LYS A 186 14.91 -9.80 10.60
C LYS A 186 15.13 -9.53 9.11
N ASP A 187 15.23 -8.27 8.71
CA ASP A 187 15.45 -7.90 7.31
C ASP A 187 16.74 -8.56 6.75
N GLU A 188 17.77 -8.76 7.57
CA GLU A 188 18.97 -9.49 7.18
C GLU A 188 18.72 -11.00 6.97
N GLU A 189 17.87 -11.62 7.78
CA GLU A 189 17.45 -13.02 7.60
C GLU A 189 16.56 -13.18 6.37
N ILE A 190 15.71 -12.21 6.01
CA ILE A 190 14.91 -12.26 4.76
C ILE A 190 15.82 -12.19 3.52
N ALA A 191 16.88 -11.38 3.56
CA ALA A 191 17.82 -11.25 2.46
C ALA A 191 18.73 -12.49 2.31
N GLU A 192 19.05 -13.17 3.41
CA GLU A 192 19.80 -14.42 3.42
C GLU A 192 18.92 -15.67 3.20
N GLU A 193 17.63 -15.62 3.58
CA GLU A 193 16.59 -16.66 3.32
C GLU A 193 15.94 -16.55 1.94
N ASP A 194 16.42 -15.68 1.03
CA ASP A 194 16.13 -15.81 -0.41
C ASP A 194 16.93 -17.01 -0.98
N GLY A 195 16.85 -18.14 -0.26
CA GLY A 195 17.32 -19.46 -0.66
C GLY A 195 16.42 -19.97 -1.77
N GLY A 196 16.56 -19.37 -2.95
CA GLY A 196 16.05 -19.86 -4.22
C GLY A 196 14.60 -20.33 -4.16
N GLY A 197 13.65 -19.41 -4.13
CA GLY A 197 12.26 -19.75 -4.44
C GLY A 197 12.20 -20.44 -5.82
N GLU A 198 11.67 -21.67 -5.86
CA GLU A 198 11.47 -22.37 -7.13
C GLU A 198 10.36 -21.65 -7.92
N LEU A 199 10.62 -21.37 -9.20
CA LEU A 199 9.62 -20.75 -10.08
C LEU A 199 8.39 -21.65 -10.22
N ALA A 200 7.35 -21.34 -9.44
CA ALA A 200 6.10 -22.09 -9.40
C ALA A 200 5.12 -21.77 -10.56
N GLY A 201 5.48 -20.84 -11.45
CA GLY A 201 4.71 -20.48 -12.65
C GLY A 201 4.68 -18.97 -12.92
N VAL A 202 4.48 -18.61 -14.19
CA VAL A 202 4.37 -17.22 -14.64
C VAL A 202 2.92 -16.90 -14.94
N LEU A 203 2.39 -15.87 -14.28
CA LEU A 203 1.05 -15.36 -14.54
C LEU A 203 1.10 -14.25 -15.59
N PRO A 204 0.56 -14.46 -16.81
CA PRO A 204 0.50 -13.40 -17.81
C PRO A 204 -0.39 -12.26 -17.28
N ALA A 205 -0.08 -11.02 -17.70
CA ALA A 205 -0.75 -9.82 -17.21
C ALA A 205 -2.29 -9.87 -17.29
N ARG A 206 -2.83 -10.54 -18.31
CA ARG A 206 -4.28 -10.77 -18.48
C ARG A 206 -4.90 -11.60 -17.34
N SER A 207 -4.20 -12.62 -16.88
CA SER A 207 -4.60 -13.46 -15.76
C SER A 207 -4.40 -12.71 -14.46
N TRP A 208 -3.25 -12.04 -14.30
CA TRP A 208 -2.97 -11.25 -13.11
C TRP A 208 -4.02 -10.17 -12.86
N LYS A 209 -4.53 -9.49 -13.89
CA LYS A 209 -5.62 -8.51 -13.73
C LYS A 209 -6.90 -9.10 -13.12
N LYS A 210 -7.21 -10.37 -13.43
CA LYS A 210 -8.37 -11.08 -12.88
C LYS A 210 -8.08 -11.69 -11.51
N ILE A 211 -6.83 -12.09 -11.27
CA ILE A 211 -6.36 -12.65 -9.99
C ILE A 211 -6.24 -11.55 -8.94
N TYR A 212 -5.69 -10.40 -9.29
CA TYR A 212 -5.35 -9.33 -8.35
C TYR A 212 -6.47 -8.97 -7.35
N PRO A 213 -7.74 -8.80 -7.75
CA PRO A 213 -8.83 -8.53 -6.82
C PRO A 213 -9.10 -9.64 -5.78
N VAL A 214 -8.63 -10.86 -6.06
CA VAL A 214 -8.83 -12.09 -5.28
C VAL A 214 -7.50 -12.82 -5.03
N ALA A 215 -6.36 -12.10 -5.09
CA ALA A 215 -5.03 -12.73 -5.03
C ALA A 215 -4.82 -13.48 -3.70
N GLU A 216 -5.52 -13.04 -2.66
CA GLU A 216 -5.59 -13.70 -1.37
C GLU A 216 -6.11 -15.14 -1.47
N ASP A 217 -7.13 -15.42 -2.28
CA ASP A 217 -7.68 -16.77 -2.44
C ASP A 217 -6.64 -17.72 -3.07
N LEU A 218 -5.84 -17.21 -4.02
CA LEU A 218 -4.73 -17.94 -4.62
C LEU A 218 -3.61 -18.19 -3.59
N ILE A 219 -3.28 -17.20 -2.75
CA ILE A 219 -2.29 -17.35 -1.67
C ILE A 219 -2.78 -18.37 -0.63
N ILE A 220 -4.05 -18.33 -0.23
CA ILE A 220 -4.67 -19.28 0.70
C ILE A 220 -4.62 -20.69 0.12
N ALA A 221 -5.02 -20.87 -1.14
CA ALA A 221 -4.94 -22.17 -1.82
C ALA A 221 -3.49 -22.70 -1.83
N THR A 222 -2.53 -21.84 -2.15
CA THR A 222 -1.10 -22.18 -2.17
C THR A 222 -0.59 -22.55 -0.77
N ARG A 223 -1.02 -21.83 0.27
CA ARG A 223 -0.61 -22.10 1.65
C ARG A 223 -1.12 -23.46 2.15
N HIS A 224 -2.36 -23.83 1.79
CA HIS A 224 -2.96 -25.07 2.28
C HIS A 224 -2.58 -26.32 1.48
N GLY A 225 -2.35 -26.18 0.17
CA GLY A 225 -2.11 -27.33 -0.72
C GLY A 225 -0.94 -27.17 -1.68
N GLY A 226 -0.04 -26.22 -1.42
CA GLY A 226 1.13 -25.95 -2.24
C GLY A 226 0.81 -25.49 -3.66
N VAL A 227 1.82 -25.57 -4.52
CA VAL A 227 1.71 -25.25 -5.95
C VAL A 227 0.58 -26.04 -6.66
N PRO A 228 0.34 -27.34 -6.38
CA PRO A 228 -0.78 -28.07 -7.01
C PRO A 228 -2.15 -27.46 -6.73
N ALA A 229 -2.42 -27.03 -5.49
CA ALA A 229 -3.69 -26.38 -5.16
C ALA A 229 -3.82 -24.99 -5.80
N ALA A 230 -2.71 -24.25 -5.93
CA ALA A 230 -2.67 -22.99 -6.66
C ALA A 230 -3.06 -23.18 -8.14
N ARG A 231 -2.52 -24.23 -8.78
CA ARG A 231 -2.83 -24.60 -10.17
C ARG A 231 -4.29 -24.97 -10.34
N ALA A 232 -4.81 -25.87 -9.51
CA ALA A 232 -6.21 -26.26 -9.54
C ALA A 232 -7.15 -25.05 -9.37
N TRP A 233 -6.75 -24.08 -8.53
CA TRP A 233 -7.50 -22.84 -8.33
C TRP A 233 -7.53 -21.95 -9.58
N LEU A 234 -6.40 -21.85 -10.31
CA LEU A 234 -6.26 -21.10 -11.57
C LEU A 234 -7.03 -21.78 -12.71
N ASP A 235 -6.89 -23.11 -12.84
CA ASP A 235 -7.57 -23.93 -13.83
C ASP A 235 -9.09 -23.86 -13.69
N ALA A 236 -9.61 -23.98 -12.46
CA ALA A 236 -11.03 -23.88 -12.18
C ALA A 236 -11.64 -22.52 -12.57
N ARG A 237 -10.80 -21.50 -12.81
CA ARG A 237 -11.21 -20.14 -13.21
C ARG A 237 -10.85 -19.82 -14.67
N GLY A 238 -10.31 -20.79 -15.41
CA GLY A 238 -9.87 -20.61 -16.80
C GLY A 238 -8.80 -19.52 -16.93
N LEU A 239 -7.94 -19.37 -15.92
CA LEU A 239 -6.90 -18.35 -15.89
C LEU A 239 -5.60 -18.94 -16.45
N ALA A 240 -5.06 -18.32 -17.49
CA ALA A 240 -3.81 -18.78 -18.10
C ALA A 240 -2.62 -18.59 -17.15
N PHE A 241 -1.66 -19.52 -17.19
CA PHE A 241 -0.36 -19.48 -16.54
C PHE A 241 0.63 -20.30 -17.37
N GLU A 242 1.92 -19.95 -17.33
CA GLU A 242 2.98 -20.60 -18.12
C GLU A 242 4.05 -21.23 -17.21
N PHE A 243 4.69 -22.30 -17.70
CA PHE A 243 5.90 -22.91 -17.13
C PHE A 243 7.03 -22.89 -18.15
N GLU A 244 8.26 -22.84 -17.63
CA GLU A 244 9.52 -22.67 -18.36
C GLU A 244 9.66 -21.29 -19.02
N ALA A 245 10.28 -20.36 -18.31
CA ALA A 245 11.18 -19.45 -19.00
C ALA A 245 12.49 -20.21 -19.16
N ASP A 246 12.81 -20.60 -20.40
CA ASP A 246 14.19 -20.67 -20.83
C ASP A 246 14.86 -19.34 -20.45
N THR A 247 15.64 -19.34 -19.37
CA THR A 247 16.33 -18.15 -18.85
C THR A 247 17.74 -18.03 -19.42
N THR A 248 17.94 -18.42 -20.68
CA THR A 248 19.08 -17.91 -21.46
C THR A 248 18.82 -16.50 -21.99
N GLU A 249 18.43 -15.57 -21.12
CA GLU A 249 18.61 -14.13 -21.37
C GLU A 249 19.08 -13.43 -20.09
N ARG A 250 20.41 -13.36 -19.99
CA ARG A 250 21.25 -12.44 -19.22
C ARG A 250 20.70 -11.96 -17.87
N ALA A 251 21.26 -12.55 -16.81
CA ALA A 251 21.49 -11.83 -15.57
C ALA A 251 22.11 -10.46 -15.91
N VAL A 252 21.33 -9.39 -15.73
CA VAL A 252 21.89 -8.04 -15.65
C VAL A 252 22.63 -8.01 -14.32
N GLN A 253 23.94 -8.28 -14.37
CA GLN A 253 24.84 -7.84 -13.33
C GLN A 253 24.61 -6.34 -13.17
N LEU A 254 24.12 -5.94 -11.99
CA LEU A 254 24.08 -4.54 -11.61
C LEU A 254 25.53 -4.11 -11.39
N ASP A 255 26.09 -3.45 -12.40
CA ASP A 255 27.41 -2.83 -12.32
C ASP A 255 27.42 -1.76 -11.21
N PRO A 256 28.51 -1.61 -10.45
CA PRO A 256 28.56 -0.68 -9.35
C PRO A 256 28.70 0.76 -9.85
N GLY A 257 27.72 1.59 -9.52
CA GLY A 257 27.89 3.04 -9.38
C GLY A 257 27.66 3.90 -10.62
N ASP A 258 26.41 3.97 -11.08
CA ASP A 258 25.93 5.12 -11.87
C ASP A 258 24.85 5.89 -11.09
N ALA A 259 24.80 7.22 -11.29
CA ALA A 259 23.80 8.09 -10.68
C ALA A 259 22.38 7.53 -10.91
N PRO A 260 21.52 7.49 -9.87
CA PRO A 260 20.24 6.79 -9.96
C PRO A 260 19.43 7.29 -11.17
N PHE A 261 18.92 6.34 -11.96
CA PHE A 261 18.03 6.53 -13.11
C PHE A 261 18.64 7.00 -14.45
N ALA A 262 19.96 6.99 -14.63
CA ALA A 262 20.59 7.27 -15.93
C ALA A 262 20.15 6.26 -17.02
N TRP A 263 20.08 4.97 -16.67
CA TRP A 263 19.58 3.90 -17.53
C TRP A 263 18.10 4.08 -17.91
N LEU A 264 17.29 4.66 -17.01
CA LEU A 264 15.87 4.91 -17.24
C LEU A 264 15.69 6.02 -18.29
N LYS A 265 16.45 7.12 -18.22
CA LYS A 265 16.41 8.16 -19.27
C LYS A 265 16.83 7.62 -20.64
N ALA A 266 17.84 6.76 -20.70
CA ALA A 266 18.29 6.13 -21.94
C ALA A 266 17.24 5.17 -22.53
N ALA A 267 16.62 4.33 -21.69
CA ALA A 267 15.52 3.45 -22.10
C ALA A 267 14.29 4.23 -22.56
N LEU A 268 13.98 5.35 -21.91
CA LEU A 268 12.87 6.24 -22.27
C LEU A 268 13.11 7.05 -23.55
N ALA A 269 14.35 7.19 -24.00
CA ALA A 269 14.68 7.85 -25.26
C ALA A 269 14.66 6.89 -26.47
N ALA A 270 14.73 5.58 -26.23
CA ALA A 270 14.93 4.57 -27.28
C ALA A 270 13.64 4.05 -27.95
N GLU A 271 12.47 4.27 -27.35
CA GLU A 271 11.17 3.84 -27.92
C GLU A 271 10.28 5.03 -28.29
N ASP A 272 9.52 4.90 -29.38
CA ASP A 272 8.52 5.89 -29.80
C ASP A 272 7.35 5.99 -28.78
N PRO A 273 7.02 7.19 -28.26
CA PRO A 273 5.92 7.40 -27.30
C PRO A 273 4.55 6.92 -27.78
N GLU A 274 4.27 6.94 -29.09
CA GLU A 274 3.02 6.43 -29.68
C GLU A 274 2.94 4.90 -29.56
N GLN A 275 4.05 4.19 -29.86
CA GLN A 275 4.11 2.73 -29.73
C GLN A 275 3.94 2.26 -28.28
N ARG A 276 4.48 2.99 -27.30
CA ARG A 276 4.25 2.71 -25.87
C ARG A 276 2.80 2.89 -25.48
N ARG A 277 2.16 3.98 -25.92
CA ARG A 277 0.74 4.28 -25.67
C ARG A 277 -0.17 3.23 -26.30
N GLU A 278 0.15 2.75 -27.50
CA GLU A 278 -0.65 1.74 -28.20
C GLU A 278 -0.53 0.35 -27.55
N ARG A 279 0.68 -0.04 -27.13
CA ARG A 279 0.92 -1.25 -26.33
C ARG A 279 0.13 -1.20 -25.02
N ARG A 280 0.04 -0.05 -24.37
CA ARG A 280 -0.82 0.14 -23.18
C ARG A 280 -2.30 0.10 -23.50
N ARG A 281 -2.77 0.75 -24.56
CA ARG A 281 -4.19 0.71 -24.97
C ARG A 281 -4.65 -0.71 -25.26
N SER A 282 -3.81 -1.57 -25.85
CA SER A 282 -4.14 -2.98 -26.08
C SER A 282 -4.32 -3.77 -24.78
N TYR A 283 -3.57 -3.44 -23.71
CA TYR A 283 -3.77 -4.03 -22.39
C TYR A 283 -5.09 -3.62 -21.72
N TYR A 284 -5.74 -2.52 -22.13
CA TYR A 284 -6.91 -1.95 -21.45
C TYR A 284 -8.19 -1.87 -22.31
N ARG A 285 -8.19 -2.37 -23.56
CA ARG A 285 -9.45 -2.51 -24.30
C ARG A 285 -10.35 -3.54 -23.60
N PRO A 286 -11.62 -3.21 -23.28
CA PRO A 286 -12.60 -4.22 -22.91
C PRO A 286 -12.76 -5.18 -24.09
N ALA A 287 -12.86 -6.47 -23.83
CA ALA A 287 -13.34 -7.41 -24.84
C ALA A 287 -14.80 -7.04 -25.14
N THR A 288 -15.04 -6.23 -26.18
CA THR A 288 -16.37 -6.02 -26.73
C THR A 288 -16.74 -7.24 -27.55
N ALA A 289 -17.76 -7.95 -27.06
CA ALA A 289 -18.75 -8.78 -27.73
C ALA A 289 -18.34 -9.44 -29.06
N LEU A 290 -18.11 -10.75 -28.98
CA LEU A 290 -18.68 -11.76 -29.87
C LEU A 290 -19.25 -12.88 -28.99
#